data_AF-A0A1H9RVP2-F1
#
_entry.id   AF-A0A1H9RVP2-F1
#
_cell.length_a   1.000
_cell.length_b   1.000
_cell.length_c   1.000
_cell.angle_alpha   90.00
_cell.angle_beta   90.00
_cell.angle_gamma   90.00
#
_symmetry.space_group_name_H-M   'P 1'
#
loop_
_entity.id
_entity.type
_entity.pdbx_description
1 polymer ?
#
loop_
_entity_poly.entity_id
_entity_poly.type
_entity_poly.pdbx_seq_one_letter_code
_entity_poly.pdbx_strand_id
1 'polypeptide(L)'
;MNSFPIIKNDELLRCFERIVTLFVSDKRKILEATERSTLGQLNPYIISNNTDEYQLDVIRRLIRRTADRSGQNLLIRIIEEIYVFLYSNGVVGVSIDSFVDCTFFDLAIDNKIQYNTEWTWKWKINVQDYDLEINIGLRNKSHISTEIVPDHVLQYIQQSIIAFNNNRNAASLALMSIALEGTLRDALDNKGYTYNYGAPTQDVYGLCEMNIFPDANGFKVQFPNAMPQAHSLYLSNAGDPSHETFRVKRIIKGQDSFLEIRNVNSLLDFWSLNNVVTPAQMNISGLGAAIRIARNHANFLTDLDLPSDTDNVIQTVRNNLIHLSTNALLEQVTTSSGTISLGEYLKDKNKVSDAIISISEAINSIYNRLSNNTL
;
A
#
# COMPACT_ATOMS: atom_id res chain seq x y z
N MET A 1 7.90 -14.57 3.77
CA MET A 1 8.96 -13.78 3.12
C MET A 1 8.86 -13.96 1.61
N ASN A 2 7.74 -13.53 1.06
CA ASN A 2 7.47 -13.45 -0.36
C ASN A 2 8.08 -12.16 -0.93
N SER A 3 8.09 -11.05 -0.16
CA SER A 3 8.66 -9.75 -0.57
C SER A 3 10.19 -9.66 -0.64
N PHE A 4 10.92 -10.57 0.00
CA PHE A 4 12.38 -10.59 -0.11
C PHE A 4 12.76 -11.19 -1.48
N PRO A 5 13.55 -10.48 -2.32
CA PRO A 5 13.93 -11.00 -3.61
C PRO A 5 14.87 -12.20 -3.45
N ILE A 6 14.91 -13.01 -4.50
CA ILE A 6 15.78 -14.19 -4.54
C ILE A 6 17.22 -13.72 -4.74
N ILE A 7 18.07 -14.00 -3.76
CA ILE A 7 19.49 -13.64 -3.79
C ILE A 7 20.29 -14.78 -4.43
N LYS A 8 21.24 -14.44 -5.30
CA LYS A 8 22.15 -15.44 -5.89
C LYS A 8 23.06 -16.02 -4.80
N ASN A 9 23.34 -17.32 -4.88
CA ASN A 9 24.21 -18.02 -3.93
C ASN A 9 25.58 -17.37 -3.75
N ASP A 10 26.22 -16.95 -4.84
CA ASP A 10 27.53 -16.31 -4.78
C ASP A 10 27.48 -15.01 -3.99
N GLU A 11 26.37 -14.29 -4.05
CA GLU A 11 26.20 -13.05 -3.29
C GLU A 11 25.91 -13.30 -1.81
N LEU A 12 25.13 -14.33 -1.47
CA LEU A 12 24.96 -14.77 -0.09
C LEU A 12 26.32 -15.13 0.55
N LEU A 13 27.16 -15.87 -0.19
CA LEU A 13 28.49 -16.23 0.28
C LEU A 13 29.41 -15.01 0.39
N ARG A 14 29.42 -14.10 -0.59
CA ARG A 14 30.22 -12.87 -0.51
C ARG A 14 29.85 -12.03 0.71
N CYS A 15 28.55 -11.88 0.98
CA CYS A 15 28.08 -11.20 2.19
C CYS A 15 28.57 -11.90 3.45
N PHE A 16 28.47 -13.22 3.52
CA PHE A 16 28.98 -14.00 4.64
C PHE A 16 30.50 -13.83 4.82
N GLU A 17 31.30 -13.87 3.75
CA GLU A 17 32.75 -13.66 3.83
C GLU A 17 33.12 -12.24 4.27
N ARG A 18 32.36 -11.21 3.87
CA ARG A 18 32.54 -9.84 4.40
C ARG A 18 32.39 -9.83 5.92
N ILE A 19 31.37 -10.51 6.44
CA ILE A 19 31.13 -10.64 7.89
C ILE A 19 32.25 -11.44 8.56
N VAL A 20 32.67 -12.58 7.99
CA VAL A 20 33.79 -13.39 8.54
C VAL A 20 35.08 -12.58 8.60
N THR A 21 35.35 -11.77 7.58
CA THR A 21 36.54 -10.89 7.52
C THR A 21 36.46 -9.80 8.59
N LEU A 22 35.29 -9.20 8.78
CA LEU A 22 35.06 -8.19 9.81
C LEU A 22 35.30 -8.74 11.23
N PHE A 23 34.87 -9.98 11.47
CA PHE A 23 35.03 -10.67 12.75
C PHE A 23 36.28 -11.54 12.84
N VAL A 24 37.36 -11.19 12.11
CA VAL A 24 38.59 -12.00 12.08
C VAL A 24 39.17 -12.30 13.47
N SER A 25 39.03 -11.35 14.40
CA SER A 25 39.52 -11.43 15.77
C SER A 25 38.59 -12.20 16.72
N ASP A 26 37.33 -12.40 16.36
CA ASP A 26 36.31 -13.06 17.21
C ASP A 26 35.25 -13.78 16.37
N LYS A 27 35.70 -14.83 15.64
CA LYS A 27 34.83 -15.68 14.81
C LYS A 27 33.78 -16.42 15.63
N ARG A 28 34.03 -16.60 16.93
CA ARG A 28 33.11 -17.25 17.87
C ARG A 28 31.73 -16.58 17.87
N LYS A 29 31.68 -15.26 17.68
CA LYS A 29 30.42 -14.50 17.63
C LYS A 29 29.52 -14.89 16.47
N ILE A 30 30.10 -15.23 15.31
CA ILE A 30 29.34 -15.74 14.17
C ILE A 30 28.74 -17.12 14.51
N LEU A 31 29.49 -17.98 15.20
CA LEU A 31 29.02 -19.30 15.61
C LEU A 31 27.88 -19.21 16.63
N GLU A 32 28.03 -18.34 17.65
CA GLU A 32 26.99 -18.06 18.66
C GLU A 32 25.71 -17.48 18.05
N ALA A 33 25.84 -16.60 17.05
CA ALA A 33 24.69 -16.06 16.32
C ALA A 33 24.01 -17.14 15.47
N THR A 34 24.78 -18.06 14.88
CA THR A 34 24.25 -19.16 14.08
C THR A 34 23.49 -20.18 14.92
N GLU A 35 24.04 -20.55 16.08
CA GLU A 35 23.35 -21.41 17.05
C GLU A 35 22.00 -20.80 17.45
N ARG A 36 21.98 -19.52 17.83
CA ARG A 36 20.75 -18.77 18.14
C ARG A 36 19.76 -18.71 16.98
N SER A 37 20.23 -18.44 15.77
CA SER A 37 19.40 -18.32 14.55
C SER A 37 18.68 -19.62 14.16
N THR A 38 19.19 -20.76 14.63
CA THR A 38 18.68 -22.10 14.31
C THR A 38 17.93 -22.76 15.46
N LEU A 39 17.77 -22.08 16.60
CA LEU A 39 16.96 -22.56 17.72
C LEU A 39 15.52 -22.86 17.25
N GLY A 40 15.00 -24.01 17.68
CA GLY A 40 13.66 -24.48 17.32
C GLY A 40 13.52 -25.09 15.91
N GLN A 41 14.60 -25.17 15.12
CA GLN A 41 14.60 -25.94 13.88
C GLN A 41 14.76 -27.44 14.16
N LEU A 42 14.37 -28.30 13.20
CA LEU A 42 14.49 -29.76 13.32
C LEU A 42 15.94 -30.23 13.57
N ASN A 43 16.92 -29.55 12.97
CA ASN A 43 18.34 -29.82 13.13
C ASN A 43 19.06 -28.50 13.45
N PRO A 44 19.06 -28.06 14.73
CA PRO A 44 19.73 -26.82 15.11
C PRO A 44 21.24 -26.95 14.95
N TYR A 45 21.89 -25.84 14.63
CA TYR A 45 23.34 -25.74 14.65
C TYR A 45 23.80 -25.72 16.10
N ILE A 46 24.78 -26.56 16.45
CA ILE A 46 25.35 -26.64 17.80
C ILE A 46 26.85 -26.41 17.69
N ILE A 47 27.38 -25.52 18.52
CA ILE A 47 28.81 -25.26 18.51
C ILE A 47 29.57 -26.46 19.09
N SER A 48 30.54 -26.96 18.35
CA SER A 48 31.35 -28.13 18.67
C SER A 48 32.77 -27.75 19.10
N ASN A 49 33.55 -28.75 19.53
CA ASN A 49 34.97 -28.61 19.87
C ASN A 49 35.91 -28.57 18.64
N ASN A 50 35.35 -28.51 17.42
CA ASN A 50 36.15 -28.36 16.19
C ASN A 50 36.71 -26.93 16.07
N THR A 51 37.65 -26.75 15.14
CA THR A 51 38.20 -25.41 14.84
C THR A 51 37.10 -24.47 14.32
N ASP A 52 37.21 -23.18 14.65
CA ASP A 52 36.28 -22.17 14.16
C ASP A 52 36.18 -22.17 12.63
N GLU A 53 37.29 -22.37 11.93
CA GLU A 53 37.29 -22.47 10.45
C GLU A 53 36.46 -23.62 9.91
N TYR A 54 36.61 -24.82 10.49
CA TYR A 54 35.81 -25.97 10.08
C TYR A 54 34.32 -25.71 10.32
N GLN A 55 34.00 -25.05 11.43
CA GLN A 55 32.65 -24.69 11.80
C GLN A 55 32.05 -23.62 10.87
N LEU A 56 32.85 -22.62 10.44
CA LEU A 56 32.46 -21.67 9.41
C LEU A 56 32.23 -22.35 8.06
N ASP A 57 33.01 -23.37 7.69
CA ASP A 57 32.78 -24.16 6.46
C ASP A 57 31.47 -24.96 6.48
N VAL A 58 31.04 -25.42 7.66
CA VAL A 58 29.70 -26.00 7.82
C VAL A 58 28.63 -24.93 7.53
N ILE A 59 28.79 -23.72 8.08
CA ILE A 59 27.84 -22.62 7.89
C ILE A 59 27.79 -22.20 6.42
N ARG A 60 28.94 -22.07 5.74
CA ARG A 60 29.02 -21.81 4.29
C ARG A 60 28.21 -22.83 3.48
N ARG A 61 28.30 -24.12 3.83
CA ARG A 61 27.53 -25.18 3.16
C ARG A 61 26.03 -25.05 3.42
N LEU A 62 25.62 -24.63 4.61
CA LEU A 62 24.21 -24.37 4.91
C LEU A 62 23.67 -23.16 4.14
N ILE A 63 24.45 -22.08 4.05
CA ILE A 63 24.09 -20.86 3.30
C ILE A 63 23.95 -21.15 1.80
N ARG A 64 24.75 -22.07 1.24
CA ARG A 64 24.67 -22.49 -0.18
C ARG A 64 23.35 -23.17 -0.57
N ARG A 65 22.53 -23.58 0.40
CA ARG A 65 21.28 -24.30 0.13
C ARG A 65 20.23 -23.34 -0.42
N THR A 66 19.95 -23.48 -1.71
CA THR A 66 18.90 -22.71 -2.42
C THR A 66 17.52 -23.30 -2.30
N ALA A 67 17.42 -24.60 -2.03
CA ALA A 67 16.15 -25.28 -1.83
C ALA A 67 15.35 -24.52 -0.76
N ASP A 68 14.14 -24.11 -1.14
CA ASP A 68 13.16 -23.42 -0.30
C ASP A 68 13.66 -22.14 0.40
N ARG A 69 14.62 -21.43 -0.21
CA ARG A 69 15.25 -20.20 0.34
C ARG A 69 15.90 -20.40 1.72
N SER A 70 16.18 -21.64 2.12
CA SER A 70 16.66 -21.99 3.47
C SER A 70 18.00 -21.33 3.82
N GLY A 71 18.97 -21.33 2.90
CA GLY A 71 20.28 -20.70 3.09
C GLY A 71 20.20 -19.17 3.20
N GLN A 72 19.40 -18.53 2.36
CA GLN A 72 19.12 -17.09 2.44
C GLN A 72 18.50 -16.70 3.78
N ASN A 73 17.47 -17.44 4.21
CA ASN A 73 16.78 -17.20 5.47
C ASN A 73 17.71 -17.39 6.68
N LEU A 74 18.61 -18.39 6.61
CA LEU A 74 19.61 -18.61 7.65
C LEU A 74 20.57 -17.43 7.75
N LEU A 75 21.14 -16.97 6.64
CA LEU A 75 22.08 -15.84 6.65
C LEU A 75 21.42 -14.56 7.16
N ILE A 76 20.19 -14.27 6.72
CA ILE A 76 19.41 -13.12 7.21
C ILE A 76 19.27 -13.16 8.74
N ARG A 77 18.91 -14.31 9.31
CA ARG A 77 18.79 -14.46 10.77
C ARG A 77 20.13 -14.30 11.48
N ILE A 78 21.21 -14.85 10.93
CA ILE A 78 22.56 -14.69 11.49
C ILE A 78 22.93 -13.21 11.56
N ILE A 79 22.68 -12.44 10.49
CA ILE A 79 22.93 -11.00 10.44
C ILE A 79 22.12 -10.25 11.51
N GLU A 80 20.82 -10.56 11.60
CA GLU A 80 19.92 -9.98 12.61
C GLU A 80 20.43 -10.24 14.04
N GLU A 81 20.81 -11.49 14.35
CA GLU A 81 21.35 -11.90 15.66
C GLU A 81 22.69 -11.22 15.98
N ILE A 82 23.61 -11.14 15.01
CA ILE A 82 24.90 -10.46 15.20
C ILE A 82 24.66 -8.98 15.52
N TYR A 83 23.73 -8.32 14.82
CA TYR A 83 23.42 -6.92 15.07
C TYR A 83 22.84 -6.69 16.46
N VAL A 84 21.89 -7.52 16.90
CA VAL A 84 21.32 -7.44 18.25
C VAL A 84 22.43 -7.59 19.31
N PHE A 85 23.35 -8.53 19.08
CA PHE A 85 24.49 -8.72 19.98
C PHE A 85 25.42 -7.50 20.00
N LEU A 86 25.83 -7.00 18.83
CA LEU A 86 26.70 -5.83 18.68
C LEU A 86 26.11 -4.61 19.36
N TYR A 87 24.83 -4.34 19.15
CA TYR A 87 24.12 -3.20 19.75
C TYR A 87 24.09 -3.28 21.28
N SER A 88 23.93 -4.49 21.84
CA SER A 88 23.74 -4.68 23.29
C SER A 88 25.05 -4.79 24.06
N ASN A 89 26.08 -5.42 23.49
CA ASN A 89 27.30 -5.80 24.21
C ASN A 89 28.57 -5.22 23.60
N GLY A 90 28.53 -4.76 22.34
CA GLY A 90 29.71 -4.44 21.55
C GLY A 90 30.58 -5.67 21.24
N VAL A 91 31.51 -5.51 20.29
CA VAL A 91 32.57 -6.49 19.99
C VAL A 91 33.86 -5.72 19.76
N VAL A 92 34.95 -6.19 20.35
CA VAL A 92 36.25 -5.55 20.20
C VAL A 92 36.68 -5.57 18.73
N GLY A 93 36.98 -4.40 18.18
CA GLY A 93 37.44 -4.25 16.79
C GLY A 93 36.34 -4.24 15.73
N VAL A 94 35.06 -4.28 16.11
CA VAL A 94 33.92 -4.19 15.17
C VAL A 94 32.99 -3.06 15.60
N SER A 95 32.84 -2.04 14.76
CA SER A 95 31.84 -0.98 14.97
C SER A 95 30.52 -1.33 14.29
N ILE A 96 29.41 -0.74 14.76
CA ILE A 96 28.10 -0.91 14.12
C ILE A 96 28.15 -0.43 12.66
N ASP A 97 28.80 0.70 12.38
CA ASP A 97 28.92 1.23 11.02
C ASP A 97 29.68 0.26 10.10
N SER A 98 30.82 -0.28 10.57
CA SER A 98 31.59 -1.27 9.80
C SER A 98 30.81 -2.56 9.53
N PHE A 99 29.91 -2.94 10.45
CA PHE A 99 29.02 -4.06 10.27
C PHE A 99 27.96 -3.78 9.21
N VAL A 100 27.28 -2.62 9.30
CA VAL A 100 26.27 -2.18 8.33
C VAL A 100 26.85 -2.08 6.92
N ASP A 101 28.10 -1.61 6.80
CA ASP A 101 28.82 -1.53 5.52
C ASP A 101 29.16 -2.91 4.93
N CYS A 102 29.20 -3.96 5.75
CA CYS A 102 29.45 -5.34 5.30
C CYS A 102 28.16 -6.11 5.02
N THR A 103 27.03 -5.72 5.63
CA THR A 103 25.75 -6.44 5.56
C THR A 103 24.85 -5.96 4.44
N PHE A 104 25.24 -6.27 3.21
CA PHE A 104 24.44 -6.02 2.02
C PHE A 104 24.49 -7.18 1.02
N PHE A 105 23.56 -7.18 0.08
CA PHE A 105 23.49 -8.07 -1.08
C PHE A 105 23.37 -7.23 -2.35
N ASP A 106 24.31 -7.37 -3.27
CA ASP A 106 24.20 -6.75 -4.60
C ASP A 106 23.24 -7.55 -5.49
N LEU A 107 22.16 -6.93 -5.95
CA LEU A 107 21.20 -7.57 -6.86
C LEU A 107 21.55 -7.30 -8.32
N ALA A 108 21.91 -6.06 -8.61
CA ALA A 108 22.32 -5.57 -9.91
C ALA A 108 23.17 -4.30 -9.74
N ILE A 109 23.62 -3.73 -10.86
CA ILE A 109 24.25 -2.40 -10.85
C ILE A 109 23.23 -1.41 -10.25
N ASP A 110 23.69 -0.54 -9.34
CA ASP A 110 22.88 0.51 -8.70
C ASP A 110 21.69 0.00 -7.87
N ASN A 111 21.74 -1.28 -7.44
CA ASN A 111 20.67 -1.93 -6.72
C ASN A 111 21.23 -2.93 -5.69
N LYS A 112 20.97 -2.67 -4.41
CA LYS A 112 21.39 -3.53 -3.30
C LYS A 112 20.32 -3.65 -2.23
N ILE A 113 20.37 -4.72 -1.45
CA ILE A 113 19.66 -4.82 -0.18
C ILE A 113 20.68 -4.63 0.93
N GLN A 114 20.38 -3.77 1.90
CA GLN A 114 21.27 -3.50 3.02
C GLN A 114 20.52 -3.59 4.34
N TYR A 115 21.18 -4.16 5.34
CA TYR A 115 20.68 -4.21 6.70
C TYR A 115 21.23 -3.05 7.52
N ASN A 116 20.35 -2.23 8.08
CA ASN A 116 20.65 -1.22 9.09
C ASN A 116 19.42 -1.05 9.97
N THR A 117 19.43 -1.67 11.16
CA THR A 117 18.28 -1.91 12.07
C THR A 117 17.11 -2.70 11.46
N GLU A 118 16.84 -2.53 10.18
CA GLU A 118 15.89 -3.24 9.34
C GLU A 118 16.50 -3.55 7.97
N TRP A 119 15.88 -4.46 7.22
CA TRP A 119 16.28 -4.72 5.85
C TRP A 119 15.67 -3.68 4.92
N THR A 120 16.51 -2.98 4.18
CA THR A 120 16.10 -1.98 3.19
C THR A 120 16.52 -2.41 1.80
N TRP A 121 15.65 -2.21 0.82
CA TRP A 121 16.00 -2.27 -0.59
C TRP A 121 16.39 -0.86 -1.03
N LYS A 122 17.62 -0.74 -1.51
CA LYS A 122 18.24 0.50 -1.93
C LYS A 122 18.46 0.51 -3.44
N TRP A 123 17.96 1.54 -4.09
CA TRP A 123 18.22 1.79 -5.50
C TRP A 123 18.87 3.14 -5.68
N LYS A 124 19.85 3.19 -6.57
CA LYS A 124 20.48 4.43 -6.98
C LYS A 124 19.83 4.93 -8.27
N ILE A 125 19.42 6.19 -8.28
CA ILE A 125 18.84 6.88 -9.43
C ILE A 125 19.80 7.95 -9.93
N ASN A 126 19.96 8.02 -11.25
CA ASN A 126 20.85 8.98 -11.89
C ASN A 126 20.06 10.21 -12.35
N VAL A 127 20.28 11.33 -11.64
CA VAL A 127 19.66 12.62 -11.92
C VAL A 127 20.70 13.54 -12.54
N GLN A 128 20.80 13.49 -13.87
CA GLN A 128 21.75 14.30 -14.64
C GLN A 128 23.20 14.06 -14.18
N ASP A 129 23.77 14.98 -13.41
CA ASP A 129 25.18 15.00 -13.00
C ASP A 129 25.42 14.47 -11.58
N TYR A 130 24.37 14.04 -10.88
CA TYR A 130 24.48 13.48 -9.53
C TYR A 130 23.56 12.27 -9.35
N ASP A 131 23.86 11.50 -8.30
CA ASP A 131 23.12 10.29 -7.99
C ASP A 131 22.38 10.46 -6.66
N LEU A 132 21.14 9.97 -6.60
CA LEU A 132 20.34 9.90 -5.39
C LEU A 132 20.04 8.44 -5.04
N GLU A 133 19.67 8.17 -3.78
CA GLU A 133 19.32 6.84 -3.29
C GLU A 133 17.84 6.82 -2.85
N ILE A 134 17.10 5.82 -3.32
CA ILE A 134 15.74 5.50 -2.87
C ILE A 134 15.83 4.29 -1.95
N ASN A 135 15.24 4.39 -0.77
CA ASN A 135 15.29 3.38 0.28
C ASN A 135 13.87 2.93 0.67
N ILE A 136 13.57 1.63 0.53
CA ILE A 136 12.28 1.05 0.92
C ILE A 136 12.48 -0.09 1.92
N GLY A 137 11.71 -0.11 3.00
CA GLY A 137 11.74 -1.18 4.00
C GLY A 137 11.20 -2.50 3.45
N LEU A 138 11.92 -3.60 3.70
CA LEU A 138 11.51 -4.96 3.32
C LEU A 138 10.95 -5.74 4.52
N ARG A 139 11.64 -5.63 5.66
CA ARG A 139 11.40 -6.47 6.82
C ARG A 139 11.86 -5.75 8.09
N ASN A 140 10.98 -5.69 9.07
CA ASN A 140 11.25 -5.12 10.38
C ASN A 140 12.05 -6.12 11.26
N LYS A 141 12.73 -5.59 12.27
CA LYS A 141 13.61 -6.28 13.23
C LYS A 141 12.93 -7.41 14.03
N SER A 142 11.60 -7.47 14.05
CA SER A 142 10.89 -8.43 14.91
C SER A 142 11.12 -9.87 14.44
N HIS A 143 11.36 -10.79 15.37
CA HIS A 143 11.44 -12.23 15.08
C HIS A 143 10.16 -12.80 14.42
N ILE A 144 9.10 -11.99 14.34
CA ILE A 144 7.91 -12.23 13.54
C ILE A 144 8.16 -11.68 12.14
N SER A 145 8.14 -12.56 11.15
CA SER A 145 8.39 -12.24 9.74
C SER A 145 7.29 -11.39 9.09
N THR A 146 7.08 -10.17 9.57
CA THR A 146 6.16 -9.22 8.94
C THR A 146 6.89 -8.48 7.83
N GLU A 147 6.44 -8.71 6.60
CA GLU A 147 6.84 -7.94 5.42
C GLU A 147 6.37 -6.50 5.63
N ILE A 148 7.24 -5.52 5.35
CA ILE A 148 6.87 -4.09 5.44
C ILE A 148 6.10 -3.73 4.17
N VAL A 149 6.80 -3.68 3.03
CA VAL A 149 6.19 -3.42 1.72
C VAL A 149 5.94 -4.73 0.98
N PRO A 150 4.73 -4.96 0.45
CA PRO A 150 4.41 -6.16 -0.35
C PRO A 150 5.22 -6.27 -1.64
N ASP A 151 5.52 -7.50 -2.07
CA ASP A 151 6.31 -7.81 -3.26
C ASP A 151 5.80 -7.11 -4.54
N HIS A 152 4.49 -7.13 -4.77
CA HIS A 152 3.91 -6.55 -5.97
C HIS A 152 4.12 -5.02 -6.05
N VAL A 153 4.13 -4.31 -4.92
CA VAL A 153 4.46 -2.88 -4.88
C VAL A 153 5.95 -2.66 -5.14
N LEU A 154 6.82 -3.48 -4.53
CA LEU A 154 8.27 -3.43 -4.76
C LEU A 154 8.62 -3.64 -6.24
N GLN A 155 7.92 -4.56 -6.93
CA GLN A 155 8.10 -4.77 -8.37
C GLN A 155 7.78 -3.51 -9.17
N TYR A 156 6.69 -2.81 -8.88
CA TYR A 156 6.35 -1.55 -9.58
C TYR A 156 7.38 -0.45 -9.31
N ILE A 157 7.86 -0.31 -8.07
CA ILE A 157 8.91 0.65 -7.70
C ILE A 157 10.20 0.33 -8.48
N GLN A 158 10.65 -0.93 -8.46
CA GLN A 158 11.85 -1.35 -9.19
C GLN A 158 11.75 -1.07 -10.68
N GLN A 159 10.63 -1.43 -11.33
CA GLN A 159 10.43 -1.17 -12.77
C GLN A 159 10.37 0.33 -13.06
N SER A 160 9.80 1.12 -12.16
CA SER A 160 9.77 2.58 -12.28
C SER A 160 11.18 3.16 -12.29
N ILE A 161 12.02 2.74 -11.34
CA ILE A 161 13.40 3.21 -11.20
C ILE A 161 14.25 2.84 -12.42
N ILE A 162 14.09 1.61 -12.92
CA ILE A 162 14.73 1.17 -14.17
C ILE A 162 14.27 2.06 -15.33
N ALA A 163 12.99 2.36 -15.45
CA ALA A 163 12.46 3.24 -16.49
C ALA A 163 13.05 4.66 -16.39
N PHE A 164 13.14 5.22 -15.19
CA PHE A 164 13.74 6.54 -14.95
C PHE A 164 15.21 6.60 -15.36
N ASN A 165 16.02 5.63 -14.92
CA ASN A 165 17.44 5.55 -15.28
C ASN A 165 17.65 5.41 -16.80
N ASN A 166 16.67 4.86 -17.54
CA ASN A 166 16.66 4.78 -18.99
C ASN A 166 15.99 5.98 -19.70
N ASN A 167 15.81 7.11 -19.00
CA ASN A 167 15.18 8.34 -19.52
C ASN A 167 13.72 8.14 -19.99
N ARG A 168 12.99 7.18 -19.40
CA ARG A 168 11.57 6.92 -19.67
C ARG A 168 10.70 7.48 -18.54
N ASN A 169 10.82 8.78 -18.29
CA ASN A 169 10.17 9.50 -17.18
C ASN A 169 8.66 9.30 -17.10
N ALA A 170 7.97 9.32 -18.25
CA ALA A 170 6.53 9.06 -18.32
C ALA A 170 6.18 7.68 -17.76
N ALA A 171 6.84 6.62 -18.26
CA ALA A 171 6.61 5.26 -17.79
C ALA A 171 6.96 5.11 -16.30
N SER A 172 8.04 5.75 -15.85
CA SER A 172 8.44 5.75 -14.45
C SER A 172 7.35 6.32 -13.54
N LEU A 173 6.83 7.51 -13.81
CA LEU A 173 5.75 8.09 -12.99
C LEU A 173 4.45 7.30 -13.08
N ALA A 174 4.17 6.66 -14.22
CA ALA A 174 3.05 5.71 -14.33
C ALA A 174 3.18 4.59 -13.30
N LEU A 175 4.35 3.95 -13.25
CA LEU A 175 4.61 2.82 -12.37
C LEU A 175 4.61 3.25 -10.90
N MET A 176 5.16 4.42 -10.57
CA MET A 176 5.04 5.00 -9.22
C MET A 176 3.58 5.30 -8.85
N SER A 177 2.78 5.83 -9.78
CA SER A 177 1.36 6.10 -9.53
C SER A 177 0.57 4.82 -9.21
N ILE A 178 0.91 3.70 -9.86
CA ILE A 178 0.31 2.39 -9.60
C ILE A 178 0.73 1.87 -8.23
N ALA A 179 2.03 1.97 -7.89
CA ALA A 179 2.55 1.57 -6.59
C ALA A 179 1.90 2.36 -5.45
N LEU A 180 1.76 3.69 -5.61
CA LEU A 180 1.06 4.55 -4.66
C LEU A 180 -0.41 4.18 -4.55
N GLU A 181 -1.09 3.97 -5.69
CA GLU A 181 -2.50 3.57 -5.70
C GLU A 181 -2.69 2.30 -4.86
N GLY A 182 -1.93 1.22 -5.15
CA GLY A 182 -1.98 -0.04 -4.40
C GLY A 182 -1.75 0.15 -2.91
N THR A 183 -0.76 0.97 -2.55
CA THR A 183 -0.46 1.29 -1.14
C THR A 183 -1.62 2.00 -0.44
N LEU A 184 -2.24 2.99 -1.09
CA LEU A 184 -3.41 3.66 -0.56
C LEU A 184 -4.60 2.70 -0.46
N ARG A 185 -4.71 1.71 -1.36
CA ARG A 185 -5.75 0.67 -1.27
C ARG A 185 -5.61 -0.18 -0.04
N ASP A 186 -4.42 -0.71 0.20
CA ASP A 186 -4.17 -1.55 1.36
C ASP A 186 -4.41 -0.78 2.67
N ALA A 187 -3.99 0.50 2.71
CA ALA A 187 -4.23 1.39 3.84
C ALA A 187 -5.71 1.71 4.08
N LEU A 188 -6.47 1.98 3.02
CA LEU A 188 -7.90 2.31 3.11
C LEU A 188 -8.75 1.07 3.41
N ASP A 189 -8.40 -0.09 2.87
CA ASP A 189 -9.05 -1.36 3.22
C ASP A 189 -8.87 -1.69 4.70
N ASN A 190 -7.66 -1.48 5.25
CA ASN A 190 -7.40 -1.62 6.68
C ASN A 190 -8.28 -0.71 7.56
N LYS A 191 -8.66 0.48 7.04
CA LYS A 191 -9.57 1.43 7.69
C LYS A 191 -11.06 1.17 7.41
N GLY A 192 -11.40 0.10 6.68
CA GLY A 192 -12.78 -0.32 6.41
C GLY A 192 -13.42 0.29 5.16
N TYR A 193 -12.65 0.92 4.27
CA TYR A 193 -13.15 1.41 2.98
C TYR A 193 -13.15 0.29 1.93
N THR A 194 -14.06 0.36 0.95
CA THR A 194 -14.22 -0.69 -0.07
C THR A 194 -13.90 -0.20 -1.49
N TYR A 195 -13.38 -1.13 -2.29
CA TYR A 195 -13.09 -0.97 -3.72
C TYR A 195 -14.09 -1.74 -4.61
N ASN A 196 -15.13 -2.34 -4.02
CA ASN A 196 -16.11 -3.12 -4.77
C ASN A 196 -16.96 -2.20 -5.64
N TYR A 197 -16.86 -2.38 -6.96
CA TYR A 197 -17.68 -1.65 -7.93
C TYR A 197 -19.16 -1.95 -7.70
N GLY A 198 -19.98 -0.91 -7.55
CA GLY A 198 -21.42 -1.04 -7.27
C GLY A 198 -21.78 -1.16 -5.78
N ALA A 199 -20.81 -1.11 -4.85
CA ALA A 199 -21.12 -0.93 -3.44
C ALA A 199 -21.91 0.37 -3.22
N PRO A 200 -23.03 0.33 -2.49
CA PRO A 200 -23.89 1.49 -2.31
C PRO A 200 -23.14 2.55 -1.48
N THR A 201 -22.99 3.74 -2.07
CA THR A 201 -22.37 4.91 -1.43
C THR A 201 -23.33 5.68 -0.53
N GLN A 202 -24.58 5.21 -0.43
CA GLN A 202 -25.63 5.69 0.45
C GLN A 202 -26.21 4.50 1.20
N ASP A 203 -26.80 4.75 2.37
CA ASP A 203 -27.45 3.70 3.14
C ASP A 203 -28.56 3.06 2.32
N VAL A 204 -28.57 1.73 2.27
CA VAL A 204 -29.64 0.98 1.65
C VAL A 204 -30.64 0.62 2.73
N TYR A 205 -31.81 1.25 2.66
CA TYR A 205 -32.93 1.00 3.54
C TYR A 205 -33.70 -0.26 3.13
N GLY A 206 -34.36 -0.89 4.10
CA GLY A 206 -35.13 -2.11 3.85
C GLY A 206 -36.24 -1.91 2.82
N LEU A 207 -36.43 -2.93 1.98
CA LEU A 207 -37.56 -2.97 1.04
C LEU A 207 -38.87 -3.20 1.81
N CYS A 208 -39.89 -2.45 1.44
CA CYS A 208 -41.26 -2.66 1.91
C CYS A 208 -42.12 -3.14 0.74
N GLU A 209 -42.97 -4.13 0.99
CA GLU A 209 -43.96 -4.59 0.03
C GLU A 209 -45.21 -3.72 0.11
N MET A 210 -45.85 -3.46 -1.03
CA MET A 210 -47.15 -2.79 -1.08
C MET A 210 -48.09 -3.52 -2.03
N ASN A 211 -49.34 -3.64 -1.63
CA ASN A 211 -50.42 -4.17 -2.45
C ASN A 211 -51.22 -3.01 -3.02
N ILE A 212 -51.46 -3.03 -4.33
CA ILE A 212 -52.24 -2.00 -5.02
C ILE A 212 -53.56 -2.64 -5.47
N PHE A 213 -54.66 -2.11 -4.96
CA PHE A 213 -56.01 -2.54 -5.29
C PHE A 213 -56.72 -1.49 -6.14
N PRO A 214 -57.57 -1.88 -7.10
CA PRO A 214 -58.46 -0.95 -7.77
C PRO A 214 -59.47 -0.37 -6.77
N ASP A 215 -59.79 0.91 -6.91
CA ASP A 215 -60.82 1.62 -6.16
C ASP A 215 -61.67 2.47 -7.12
N ALA A 216 -62.86 2.90 -6.68
CA ALA A 216 -63.85 3.58 -7.52
C ALA A 216 -63.31 4.80 -8.28
N ASN A 217 -62.34 5.50 -7.68
CA ASN A 217 -61.71 6.70 -8.24
C ASN A 217 -60.20 6.54 -8.50
N GLY A 218 -59.68 5.31 -8.57
CA GLY A 218 -58.26 5.09 -8.86
C GLY A 218 -57.70 3.83 -8.21
N PHE A 219 -56.67 4.01 -7.40
CA PHE A 219 -55.98 2.90 -6.73
C PHE A 219 -55.86 3.15 -5.24
N LYS A 220 -56.04 2.07 -4.45
CA LYS A 220 -55.78 2.03 -3.03
C LYS A 220 -54.51 1.25 -2.76
N VAL A 221 -53.59 1.84 -1.98
CA VAL A 221 -52.36 1.19 -1.54
C VAL A 221 -52.56 0.63 -0.14
N GLN A 222 -52.11 -0.61 0.08
CA GLN A 222 -52.09 -1.25 1.39
C GLN A 222 -50.72 -1.86 1.66
N PHE A 223 -50.18 -1.60 2.84
CA PHE A 223 -48.96 -2.22 3.32
C PHE A 223 -49.32 -3.48 4.13
N PRO A 224 -48.83 -4.68 3.74
CA PRO A 224 -49.11 -5.93 4.46
C PRO A 224 -48.37 -5.97 5.80
N ASN A 225 -47.25 -5.28 5.91
CA ASN A 225 -46.45 -5.17 7.13
C ASN A 225 -46.72 -3.85 7.86
N ALA A 226 -46.47 -3.83 9.18
CA ALA A 226 -46.58 -2.61 9.98
C ALA A 226 -45.55 -1.57 9.54
N MET A 227 -46.01 -0.35 9.26
CA MET A 227 -45.16 0.78 8.88
C MET A 227 -44.62 1.53 10.12
N PRO A 228 -43.49 2.25 10.02
CA PRO A 228 -42.90 2.96 11.16
C PRO A 228 -43.83 4.00 11.79
N GLN A 229 -44.62 4.70 10.96
CA GLN A 229 -45.68 5.59 11.43
C GLN A 229 -47.06 5.14 10.98
N ALA A 230 -48.05 5.37 11.86
CA ALA A 230 -49.45 5.06 11.59
C ALA A 230 -50.04 6.05 10.58
N HIS A 231 -50.72 5.55 9.54
CA HIS A 231 -51.34 6.38 8.50
C HIS A 231 -52.34 7.43 9.03
N SER A 232 -52.93 7.20 10.22
CA SER A 232 -53.84 8.15 10.87
C SER A 232 -53.17 9.46 11.31
N LEU A 233 -51.84 9.50 11.36
CA LEU A 233 -51.05 10.68 11.75
C LEU A 233 -50.64 11.54 10.54
N TYR A 234 -50.91 11.08 9.31
CA TYR A 234 -50.54 11.82 8.11
C TYR A 234 -51.60 12.88 7.80
N LEU A 235 -51.18 14.15 7.74
CA LEU A 235 -52.05 15.32 7.49
C LEU A 235 -53.24 15.42 8.46
N SER A 236 -53.04 15.09 9.74
CA SER A 236 -54.09 14.99 10.75
C SER A 236 -54.34 16.25 11.58
N ASN A 237 -53.51 17.30 11.43
CA ASN A 237 -53.61 18.51 12.25
C ASN A 237 -54.59 19.53 11.68
N ALA A 238 -55.13 20.38 12.57
CA ALA A 238 -55.98 21.49 12.16
C ALA A 238 -55.17 22.51 11.33
N GLY A 239 -55.51 22.63 10.04
CA GLY A 239 -54.82 23.49 9.08
C GLY A 239 -53.98 22.75 8.04
N ASP A 240 -53.82 21.42 8.17
CA ASP A 240 -53.15 20.61 7.16
C ASP A 240 -53.95 20.60 5.85
N PRO A 241 -53.27 20.49 4.68
CA PRO A 241 -53.95 20.36 3.40
C PRO A 241 -54.73 19.04 3.33
N SER A 242 -55.82 19.01 2.55
CA SER A 242 -56.62 17.80 2.36
C SER A 242 -55.89 16.68 1.58
N HIS A 243 -54.82 17.05 0.86
CA HIS A 243 -53.94 16.13 0.15
C HIS A 243 -52.60 16.82 -0.16
N GLU A 244 -51.55 16.02 -0.33
CA GLU A 244 -50.29 16.45 -0.94
C GLU A 244 -50.15 15.88 -2.35
N THR A 245 -49.54 16.67 -3.24
CA THR A 245 -49.31 16.25 -4.64
C THR A 245 -47.88 15.81 -4.83
N PHE A 246 -47.70 14.56 -5.25
CA PHE A 246 -46.41 13.98 -5.57
C PHE A 246 -46.21 13.83 -7.08
N ARG A 247 -44.95 13.92 -7.53
CA ARG A 247 -44.61 13.75 -8.95
C ARG A 247 -44.03 12.37 -9.16
N VAL A 248 -44.62 11.59 -10.07
CA VAL A 248 -44.16 10.24 -10.41
C VAL A 248 -43.53 10.26 -11.79
N LYS A 249 -42.32 9.71 -11.91
CA LYS A 249 -41.58 9.57 -13.16
C LYS A 249 -41.29 8.09 -13.43
N ARG A 250 -41.54 7.64 -14.66
CA ARG A 250 -41.07 6.33 -15.13
C ARG A 250 -39.56 6.39 -15.43
N ILE A 251 -38.83 5.40 -14.94
CA ILE A 251 -37.42 5.17 -15.25
C ILE A 251 -37.27 3.77 -15.84
N ILE A 252 -36.55 3.63 -16.94
CA ILE A 252 -36.19 2.33 -17.52
C ILE A 252 -34.68 2.18 -17.38
N LYS A 253 -34.20 1.13 -16.72
CA LYS A 253 -32.78 0.79 -16.60
C LYS A 253 -32.58 -0.65 -17.05
N GLY A 254 -31.98 -0.85 -18.22
CA GLY A 254 -31.86 -2.19 -18.80
C GLY A 254 -33.23 -2.77 -19.16
N GLN A 255 -33.52 -3.98 -18.69
CA GLN A 255 -34.84 -4.62 -18.85
C GLN A 255 -35.84 -4.24 -17.75
N ASP A 256 -35.39 -3.59 -16.68
CA ASP A 256 -36.22 -3.27 -15.53
C ASP A 256 -36.87 -1.88 -15.66
N SER A 257 -38.14 -1.81 -15.25
CA SER A 257 -38.92 -0.58 -15.20
C SER A 257 -39.21 -0.19 -13.76
N PHE A 258 -38.93 1.06 -13.42
CA PHE A 258 -39.11 1.63 -12.08
C PHE A 258 -40.04 2.84 -12.13
N LEU A 259 -40.72 3.11 -11.02
CA LEU A 259 -41.41 4.37 -10.77
C LEU A 259 -40.67 5.14 -9.67
N GLU A 260 -40.20 6.34 -10.00
CA GLU A 260 -39.57 7.27 -9.07
C GLU A 260 -40.63 8.27 -8.58
N ILE A 261 -40.88 8.32 -7.27
CA ILE A 261 -41.75 9.33 -6.64
C ILE A 261 -40.86 10.44 -6.08
N ARG A 262 -41.11 11.69 -6.50
CA ARG A 262 -40.32 12.87 -6.10
C ARG A 262 -41.05 13.71 -5.05
N ASN A 263 -40.26 14.44 -4.26
CA ASN A 263 -40.71 15.30 -3.17
C ASN A 263 -41.44 14.54 -2.04
N VAL A 264 -40.95 13.34 -1.69
CA VAL A 264 -41.63 12.42 -0.75
C VAL A 264 -41.27 12.62 0.71
N ASN A 265 -40.61 13.71 1.11
CA ASN A 265 -40.08 13.87 2.47
C ASN A 265 -41.14 13.67 3.56
N SER A 266 -42.37 14.14 3.33
CA SER A 266 -43.53 13.97 4.22
C SER A 266 -44.09 12.53 4.25
N LEU A 267 -43.78 11.73 3.23
CA LEU A 267 -44.28 10.37 3.03
C LEU A 267 -43.27 9.28 3.46
N LEU A 268 -41.97 9.61 3.53
CA LEU A 268 -40.88 8.66 3.78
C LEU A 268 -41.12 7.82 5.04
N ASP A 269 -41.42 8.45 6.17
CA ASP A 269 -41.59 7.76 7.46
C ASP A 269 -42.86 6.89 7.53
N PHE A 270 -43.79 7.08 6.58
CA PHE A 270 -45.03 6.32 6.48
C PHE A 270 -44.94 5.17 5.47
N TRP A 271 -44.16 5.35 4.39
CA TRP A 271 -44.12 4.44 3.24
C TRP A 271 -42.81 3.65 3.10
N SER A 272 -41.77 3.99 3.87
CA SER A 272 -40.48 3.32 3.86
C SER A 272 -40.03 2.92 5.25
N LEU A 273 -39.14 1.93 5.33
CA LEU A 273 -38.53 1.52 6.59
C LEU A 273 -37.32 2.40 6.88
N ASN A 274 -37.16 2.81 8.14
CA ASN A 274 -36.00 3.57 8.60
C ASN A 274 -34.86 2.66 9.12
N ASN A 275 -34.89 1.37 8.81
CA ASN A 275 -33.80 0.46 9.15
C ASN A 275 -32.82 0.37 7.98
N VAL A 276 -31.57 0.76 8.25
CA VAL A 276 -30.47 0.56 7.29
C VAL A 276 -30.14 -0.93 7.27
N VAL A 277 -30.34 -1.57 6.11
CA VAL A 277 -30.03 -2.99 5.88
C VAL A 277 -28.57 -3.15 5.45
N THR A 278 -28.08 -2.21 4.62
CA THR A 278 -26.67 -2.13 4.25
C THR A 278 -26.19 -0.71 4.48
N PRO A 279 -25.24 -0.49 5.41
CA PRO A 279 -24.67 0.82 5.64
C PRO A 279 -23.89 1.31 4.41
N ALA A 280 -23.91 2.61 4.19
CA ALA A 280 -23.11 3.26 3.15
C ALA A 280 -21.63 2.94 3.36
N GLN A 281 -20.98 2.45 2.31
CA GLN A 281 -19.53 2.35 2.28
C GLN A 281 -19.01 3.30 1.20
N MET A 282 -18.10 4.19 1.58
CA MET A 282 -17.52 5.14 0.63
C MET A 282 -16.66 4.35 -0.37
N ASN A 283 -17.16 4.26 -1.60
CA ASN A 283 -16.51 3.52 -2.68
C ASN A 283 -15.33 4.31 -3.25
N ILE A 284 -14.20 3.65 -3.45
CA ILE A 284 -12.97 4.26 -3.94
C ILE A 284 -12.80 3.95 -5.42
N SER A 285 -13.10 4.92 -6.28
CA SER A 285 -13.17 4.75 -7.74
C SER A 285 -11.84 4.94 -8.50
N GLY A 286 -10.69 4.94 -7.82
CA GLY A 286 -9.36 5.10 -8.41
C GLY A 286 -8.41 5.99 -7.60
N LEU A 287 -7.21 6.26 -8.13
CA LEU A 287 -6.14 6.98 -7.42
C LEU A 287 -6.57 8.35 -6.87
N GLY A 288 -7.23 9.19 -7.69
CA GLY A 288 -7.67 10.51 -7.22
C GLY A 288 -8.69 10.44 -6.07
N ALA A 289 -9.59 9.45 -6.10
CA ALA A 289 -10.50 9.20 -4.98
C ALA A 289 -9.76 8.67 -3.74
N ALA A 290 -8.80 7.76 -3.93
CA ALA A 290 -7.98 7.22 -2.85
C ALA A 290 -7.19 8.32 -2.13
N ILE A 291 -6.50 9.19 -2.88
CA ILE A 291 -5.78 10.35 -2.32
C ILE A 291 -6.73 11.26 -1.54
N ARG A 292 -7.87 11.63 -2.14
CA ARG A 292 -8.84 12.53 -1.49
C ARG A 292 -9.38 11.93 -0.18
N ILE A 293 -9.67 10.64 -0.15
CA ILE A 293 -10.16 9.97 1.07
C ILE A 293 -9.03 9.87 2.09
N ALA A 294 -7.82 9.46 1.68
CA ALA A 294 -6.65 9.38 2.54
C ALA A 294 -6.30 10.71 3.21
N ARG A 295 -6.41 11.83 2.48
CA ARG A 295 -6.13 13.18 3.00
C ARG A 295 -7.26 13.78 3.81
N ASN A 296 -8.51 13.71 3.32
CA ASN A 296 -9.60 14.54 3.84
C ASN A 296 -10.62 13.78 4.70
N HIS A 297 -10.62 12.45 4.68
CA HIS A 297 -11.59 11.63 5.41
C HIS A 297 -10.89 10.73 6.42
N ALA A 298 -9.94 9.91 5.94
CA ALA A 298 -9.16 9.02 6.79
C ALA A 298 -7.97 9.72 7.47
N ASN A 299 -7.55 10.88 6.96
CA ASN A 299 -6.51 11.77 7.51
C ASN A 299 -5.17 11.10 7.83
N PHE A 300 -4.80 10.03 7.12
CA PHE A 300 -3.50 9.37 7.31
C PHE A 300 -2.44 9.84 6.32
N LEU A 301 -2.83 10.49 5.21
CA LEU A 301 -1.91 11.07 4.23
C LEU A 301 -1.85 12.58 4.42
N THR A 302 -0.69 13.10 4.85
CA THR A 302 -0.47 14.53 5.07
C THR A 302 0.54 15.09 4.06
N ASP A 303 0.73 16.41 4.03
CA ASP A 303 1.76 17.05 3.19
C ASP A 303 3.20 16.69 3.60
N LEU A 304 3.38 16.19 4.83
CA LEU A 304 4.65 15.62 5.27
C LEU A 304 4.92 14.23 4.67
N ASP A 305 3.86 13.47 4.38
CA ASP A 305 3.98 12.15 3.76
C ASP A 305 4.12 12.25 2.24
N LEU A 306 3.29 13.08 1.60
CA LEU A 306 3.31 13.33 0.17
C LEU A 306 2.91 14.80 -0.06
N PRO A 307 3.73 15.64 -0.70
CA PRO A 307 3.36 17.02 -1.00
C PRO A 307 2.12 17.12 -1.90
N SER A 308 1.17 17.99 -1.55
CA SER A 308 -0.10 18.12 -2.28
C SER A 308 0.04 18.49 -3.76
N ASP A 309 1.11 19.17 -4.16
CA ASP A 309 1.37 19.53 -5.55
C ASP A 309 1.74 18.31 -6.41
N THR A 310 2.20 17.23 -5.77
CA THR A 310 2.47 15.96 -6.44
C THR A 310 1.17 15.24 -6.83
N ASP A 311 0.08 15.45 -6.10
CA ASP A 311 -1.21 14.77 -6.35
C ASP A 311 -1.74 15.02 -7.76
N ASN A 312 -1.71 16.28 -8.21
CA ASN A 312 -2.20 16.67 -9.53
C ASN A 312 -1.36 16.04 -10.64
N VAL A 313 -0.04 16.04 -10.49
CA VAL A 313 0.90 15.41 -11.44
C VAL A 313 0.60 13.93 -11.57
N ILE A 314 0.55 13.20 -10.45
CA ILE A 314 0.36 11.75 -10.46
C ILE A 314 -1.02 11.37 -11.03
N GLN A 315 -2.07 12.11 -10.68
CA GLN A 315 -3.40 11.88 -11.23
C GLN A 315 -3.46 12.14 -12.73
N THR A 316 -2.88 13.25 -13.19
CA THR A 316 -2.82 13.62 -14.62
C THR A 316 -2.03 12.57 -15.41
N VAL A 317 -0.88 12.13 -14.88
CA VAL A 317 -0.08 11.02 -15.41
C VAL A 317 -0.92 9.75 -15.50
N ARG A 318 -1.59 9.34 -14.41
CA ARG A 318 -2.37 8.09 -14.36
C ARG A 318 -3.54 8.08 -15.35
N ASN A 319 -4.27 9.19 -15.44
CA ASN A 319 -5.43 9.32 -16.32
C ASN A 319 -5.03 9.34 -17.80
N ASN A 320 -3.88 9.92 -18.11
CA ASN A 320 -3.47 10.16 -19.49
C ASN A 320 -2.51 9.13 -20.07
N LEU A 321 -1.73 8.42 -19.25
CA LEU A 321 -0.76 7.45 -19.75
C LEU A 321 -1.39 6.18 -20.34
N ILE A 322 -2.66 5.89 -20.02
CA ILE A 322 -3.43 4.82 -20.70
C ILE A 322 -3.68 5.18 -22.17
N HIS A 323 -3.65 6.48 -22.52
CA HIS A 323 -4.02 6.98 -23.84
C HIS A 323 -2.96 7.86 -24.53
N LEU A 324 -1.81 8.11 -23.89
CA LEU A 324 -0.61 8.86 -24.33
C LEU A 324 -0.76 9.55 -25.69
N SER A 325 -1.67 10.52 -25.75
CA SER A 325 -1.91 11.29 -26.96
C SER A 325 -1.11 12.58 -26.89
N THR A 326 -0.82 13.19 -28.04
CA THR A 326 -0.17 14.52 -28.05
C THR A 326 -0.95 15.54 -27.22
N ASN A 327 -2.28 15.40 -27.15
CA ASN A 327 -3.14 16.27 -26.33
C ASN A 327 -2.93 16.08 -24.83
N ALA A 328 -2.68 14.84 -24.38
CA ALA A 328 -2.40 14.56 -22.97
C ALA A 328 -1.13 15.29 -22.46
N LEU A 329 -0.12 15.49 -23.32
CA LEU A 329 1.11 16.20 -22.94
C LEU A 329 0.91 17.71 -22.78
N LEU A 330 -0.19 18.26 -23.32
CA LEU A 330 -0.53 19.68 -23.21
C LEU A 330 -1.34 19.99 -21.94
N GLU A 331 -1.81 18.96 -21.23
CA GLU A 331 -2.55 19.14 -20.00
C GLU A 331 -1.69 19.83 -18.95
N GLN A 332 -2.31 20.76 -18.23
CA GLN A 332 -1.62 21.62 -17.29
C GLN A 332 -1.54 20.94 -15.92
N VAL A 333 -0.33 20.87 -15.37
CA VAL A 333 -0.07 20.37 -14.03
C VAL A 333 0.42 21.49 -13.13
N THR A 334 -0.09 21.54 -11.91
CA THR A 334 0.33 22.52 -10.90
C THR A 334 1.52 21.99 -10.13
N THR A 335 2.57 22.80 -10.02
CA THR A 335 3.76 22.54 -9.22
C THR A 335 3.94 23.65 -8.19
N SER A 336 4.82 23.46 -7.21
CA SER A 336 5.28 24.52 -6.30
C SER A 336 5.77 25.79 -7.03
N SER A 337 6.32 25.66 -8.24
CA SER A 337 6.82 26.77 -9.07
C SER A 337 5.77 27.43 -9.98
N GLY A 338 4.52 26.96 -9.94
CA GLY A 338 3.43 27.40 -10.82
C GLY A 338 2.94 26.28 -11.74
N THR A 339 2.15 26.66 -12.74
CA THR A 339 1.52 25.71 -13.67
C THR A 339 2.38 25.54 -14.91
N ILE A 340 2.67 24.28 -15.28
CA ILE A 340 3.40 23.91 -16.50
C ILE A 340 2.67 22.81 -17.24
N SER A 341 3.02 22.55 -18.50
CA SER A 341 2.47 21.39 -19.21
C SER A 341 3.04 20.07 -18.67
N LEU A 342 2.26 18.99 -18.75
CA LEU A 342 2.74 17.65 -18.40
C LEU A 342 3.99 17.27 -19.21
N GLY A 343 4.04 17.63 -20.50
CA GLY A 343 5.19 17.38 -21.35
C GLY A 343 6.47 18.10 -20.90
N GLU A 344 6.36 19.32 -20.37
CA GLU A 344 7.49 20.05 -19.78
C GLU A 344 7.93 19.42 -18.46
N TYR A 345 6.98 19.04 -17.60
CA TYR A 345 7.26 18.34 -16.35
C TYR A 345 8.05 17.05 -16.61
N LEU A 346 7.58 16.21 -17.54
CA LEU A 346 8.19 14.93 -17.87
C LEU A 346 9.59 15.04 -18.50
N LYS A 347 9.94 16.19 -19.09
CA LYS A 347 11.29 16.45 -19.62
C LYS A 347 12.28 16.85 -18.52
N ASP A 348 11.80 17.41 -17.43
CA ASP A 348 12.63 17.84 -16.31
C ASP A 348 12.93 16.66 -15.38
N LYS A 349 14.15 16.11 -15.49
CA LYS A 349 14.58 14.97 -14.69
C LYS A 349 14.56 15.25 -13.19
N ASN A 350 14.81 16.49 -12.76
CA ASN A 350 14.84 16.85 -11.33
C ASN A 350 13.42 16.80 -10.75
N LYS A 351 12.44 17.41 -11.44
CA LYS A 351 11.03 17.33 -11.01
C LYS A 351 10.53 15.90 -10.93
N VAL A 352 10.89 15.08 -11.93
CA VAL A 352 10.50 13.67 -11.97
C VAL A 352 11.16 12.86 -10.85
N SER A 353 12.44 13.10 -10.56
CA SER A 353 13.11 12.43 -9.43
C SER A 353 12.52 12.84 -8.08
N ASP A 354 12.16 14.11 -7.90
CA ASP A 354 11.54 14.61 -6.66
C ASP A 354 10.20 13.90 -6.41
N ALA A 355 9.37 13.74 -7.46
CA ALA A 355 8.14 12.99 -7.36
C ALA A 355 8.37 11.50 -7.07
N ILE A 356 9.35 10.88 -7.72
CA ILE A 356 9.72 9.48 -7.47
C ILE A 356 10.12 9.28 -6.00
N ILE A 357 10.96 10.17 -5.46
CA ILE A 357 11.42 10.12 -4.08
C ILE A 357 10.24 10.32 -3.13
N SER A 358 9.47 11.38 -3.32
CA SER A 358 8.32 11.72 -2.46
C SER A 358 7.30 10.58 -2.42
N ILE A 359 7.00 9.95 -3.57
CA ILE A 359 6.10 8.79 -3.62
C ILE A 359 6.70 7.58 -2.92
N SER A 360 8.00 7.31 -3.10
CA SER A 360 8.68 6.20 -2.46
C SER A 360 8.69 6.34 -0.94
N GLU A 361 8.96 7.54 -0.43
CA GLU A 361 8.91 7.88 0.99
C GLU A 361 7.50 7.76 1.55
N ALA A 362 6.49 8.24 0.84
CA ALA A 362 5.08 8.08 1.22
C ALA A 362 4.70 6.60 1.35
N ILE A 363 5.07 5.78 0.36
CA ILE A 363 4.80 4.34 0.36
C ILE A 363 5.45 3.67 1.58
N ASN A 364 6.74 3.98 1.82
CA ASN A 364 7.47 3.43 2.96
C ASN A 364 6.84 3.84 4.30
N SER A 365 6.49 5.13 4.46
CA SER A 365 5.81 5.66 5.65
C SER A 365 4.49 4.93 5.94
N ILE A 366 3.65 4.77 4.92
CA ILE A 366 2.32 4.15 5.07
C ILE A 366 2.46 2.67 5.46
N TYR A 367 3.31 1.91 4.77
CA TYR A 367 3.51 0.50 5.11
C TYR A 367 4.21 0.27 6.46
N ASN A 368 5.12 1.16 6.85
CA ASN A 368 5.68 1.15 8.19
C ASN A 368 4.59 1.37 9.26
N ARG A 369 3.67 2.31 9.03
CA ARG A 369 2.53 2.52 9.95
C ARG A 369 1.56 1.34 9.96
N LEU A 370 1.28 0.74 8.79
CA LEU A 370 0.46 -0.47 8.69
C LEU A 370 1.07 -1.66 9.44
N SER A 371 2.35 -1.95 9.22
CA SER A 371 3.03 -3.10 9.86
C SER A 371 3.12 -2.96 11.38
N ASN A 372 3.13 -1.73 11.90
CA ASN A 372 3.15 -1.44 13.33
C ASN A 372 1.75 -1.20 13.94
N ASN A 373 0.67 -1.30 13.14
CA ASN A 373 -0.70 -0.99 13.55
C ASN A 373 -0.88 0.44 14.10
N THR A 374 -0.17 1.42 13.52
CA THR A 374 -0.23 2.84 13.91
C THR A 374 -0.81 3.73 12.80
N LEU A 375 -1.46 3.13 11.80
CA LEU A 375 -2.10 3.87 10.71
C LEU A 375 -3.32 4.65 11.24
#